data_AF-A0A954I357-F1
#
_entry.id   AF-A0A954I357-F1
#
_cell.length_a   1.000
_cell.length_b   1.000
_cell.length_c   1.000
_cell.angle_alpha   90.00
_cell.angle_beta   90.00
_cell.angle_gamma   90.00
#
_symmetry.space_group_name_H-M   'P 1'
#
loop_
_entity.id
_entity.type
_entity.pdbx_description
1 polymer ?
#
loop_
_entity_poly.entity_id
_entity_poly.type
_entity_poly.pdbx_seq_one_letter_code
_entity_poly.pdbx_strand_id
1 'polypeptide(L)'
;FEAFADERQRLLEIDALRDRLGLAPLPAADLGADKPAVGLSNFDLERLDLPSLSDDQLIELIERIRMCSHSRLLYAGLKEWVGREHPGEAAETPNALQPANVFNLLASLAAVFGRTQEALEWITRGRSAESADGDDRFEKSLMSKLQELRIRAASGTPDELRPLLLDLWENYGAKLPNLREQLRELTTQLQMDPPWESAIVTAGAGWTPGQATESAESPKKLWIPGQD
;
A
#
# COMPACT_ATOMS: atom_id res chain seq x y z
N PHE A 1 5.05 8.11 -24.95
CA PHE A 1 5.97 7.17 -24.27
C PHE A 1 5.69 7.16 -22.77
N GLU A 2 5.53 8.32 -22.14
CA GLU A 2 5.10 8.48 -20.74
C GLU A 2 3.77 7.77 -20.44
N ALA A 3 2.69 8.09 -21.17
CA ALA A 3 1.40 7.41 -21.01
C ALA A 3 1.47 5.88 -21.14
N PHE A 4 2.40 5.36 -21.96
CA PHE A 4 2.61 3.92 -22.16
C PHE A 4 3.43 3.29 -21.03
N ALA A 5 4.34 4.03 -20.40
CA ALA A 5 5.07 3.60 -19.23
C ALA A 5 4.15 3.59 -18.00
N ASP A 6 3.32 4.63 -17.85
CA ASP A 6 2.31 4.74 -16.80
C ASP A 6 1.23 3.66 -16.93
N GLU A 7 0.74 3.36 -18.14
CA GLU A 7 -0.18 2.24 -18.39
C GLU A 7 0.41 0.90 -17.95
N ARG A 8 1.73 0.73 -18.11
CA ARG A 8 2.45 -0.48 -17.65
C ARG A 8 2.99 -0.39 -16.24
N GLN A 9 2.59 0.64 -15.50
CA GLN A 9 3.06 0.90 -14.14
C GLN A 9 4.59 0.91 -14.00
N ARG A 10 5.28 1.27 -15.08
CA ARG A 10 6.73 1.40 -15.09
C ARG A 10 7.08 2.83 -14.73
N LEU A 11 7.79 2.97 -13.63
CA LEU A 11 8.34 4.25 -13.25
C LEU A 11 9.54 4.56 -14.15
N LEU A 12 9.31 5.43 -15.12
CA LEU A 12 10.36 5.97 -15.96
C LEU A 12 10.79 7.32 -15.39
N GLU A 13 12.05 7.41 -14.96
CA GLU A 13 12.67 8.67 -14.53
C GLU A 13 12.96 9.51 -15.78
N ILE A 14 11.96 10.24 -16.26
CA ILE A 14 12.01 11.02 -17.51
C ILE A 14 13.16 12.01 -17.47
N ASP A 15 13.33 12.74 -16.37
CA ASP A 15 14.40 13.74 -16.24
C ASP A 15 15.78 13.09 -16.31
N ALA A 16 15.99 12.00 -15.55
CA ALA A 16 17.24 11.24 -15.62
C ALA A 16 17.49 10.64 -17.03
N LEU A 17 16.43 10.26 -17.74
CA LEU A 17 16.54 9.76 -19.11
C LEU A 17 16.90 10.89 -20.09
N ARG A 18 16.30 12.07 -19.95
CA ARG A 18 16.60 13.25 -20.77
C ARG A 18 18.04 13.71 -20.55
N ASP A 19 18.49 13.76 -19.31
CA ASP A 19 19.86 14.08 -18.94
C ASP A 19 20.85 13.10 -19.59
N ARG A 20 20.56 11.79 -19.50
CA ARG A 20 21.37 10.76 -20.16
C ARG A 20 21.41 10.89 -21.67
N LEU A 21 20.35 11.42 -22.28
CA LEU A 21 20.24 11.66 -23.72
C LEU A 21 20.73 13.05 -24.14
N GLY A 22 21.20 13.89 -23.21
CA GLY A 22 21.65 15.25 -23.49
C GLY A 22 20.53 16.19 -23.95
N LEU A 23 19.27 15.90 -23.58
CA LEU A 23 18.12 16.72 -23.91
C LEU A 23 17.93 17.80 -22.85
N ALA A 24 17.55 19.02 -23.27
CA ALA A 24 17.23 20.09 -22.34
C ALA A 24 16.07 19.68 -21.40
N PRO A 25 16.03 20.12 -20.14
CA PRO A 25 14.89 19.87 -19.26
C PRO A 25 13.61 20.46 -19.85
N LEU A 26 12.47 19.84 -19.56
CA LEU A 26 11.19 20.42 -19.95
C LEU A 26 10.93 21.68 -19.11
N PRO A 27 10.41 22.77 -19.69
CA PRO A 27 10.04 23.94 -18.90
C PRO A 27 8.97 23.54 -17.88
N ALA A 28 8.98 24.14 -16.69
CA ALA A 28 7.90 23.95 -15.73
C ALA A 28 6.57 24.49 -16.30
N ALA A 29 5.46 23.89 -15.91
CA ALA A 29 4.13 24.45 -16.14
C ALA A 29 3.80 25.43 -15.01
N ASP A 30 3.33 26.61 -15.37
CA ASP A 30 2.86 27.61 -14.40
C ASP A 30 1.34 27.51 -14.24
N LEU A 31 0.90 27.03 -13.08
CA LEU A 31 -0.50 27.04 -12.70
C LEU A 31 -0.94 28.46 -12.27
N GLY A 32 -0.04 29.29 -11.74
CA GLY A 32 -0.38 30.56 -11.11
C GLY A 32 -1.12 30.39 -9.78
N ALA A 33 -1.04 31.39 -8.90
CA ALA A 33 -1.55 31.29 -7.52
C ALA A 33 -3.08 31.05 -7.42
N ASP A 34 -3.86 31.53 -8.39
CA ASP A 34 -5.34 31.54 -8.32
C ASP A 34 -6.03 30.63 -9.35
N LYS A 35 -5.29 29.84 -10.14
CA LYS A 35 -5.96 28.98 -11.15
C LYS A 35 -6.18 27.58 -10.59
N PRO A 36 -7.39 27.00 -10.81
CA PRO A 36 -7.67 25.63 -10.41
C PRO A 36 -6.87 24.65 -11.27
N ALA A 37 -6.42 23.56 -10.66
CA ALA A 37 -5.65 22.53 -11.36
C ALA A 37 -6.45 21.85 -12.49
N VAL A 38 -7.79 21.96 -12.47
CA VAL A 38 -8.73 21.38 -13.44
C VAL A 38 -8.48 21.84 -14.89
N GLY A 39 -7.97 23.05 -15.10
CA GLY A 39 -7.78 23.61 -16.44
C GLY A 39 -6.54 23.11 -17.20
N LEU A 40 -5.63 22.41 -16.53
CA LEU A 40 -4.36 21.98 -17.14
C LEU A 40 -4.54 20.77 -18.06
N SER A 41 -3.73 20.66 -19.12
CA SER A 41 -3.64 19.40 -19.86
C SER A 41 -2.88 18.35 -19.06
N ASN A 42 -3.05 17.06 -19.35
CA ASN A 42 -2.28 16.01 -18.66
C ASN A 42 -0.77 16.17 -18.83
N PHE A 43 -0.32 16.74 -19.96
CA PHE A 43 1.10 17.07 -20.19
C PHE A 43 1.60 18.23 -19.33
N ASP A 44 0.72 19.17 -18.99
CA ASP A 44 1.09 20.28 -18.10
C ASP A 44 1.17 19.82 -16.65
N LEU A 45 0.30 18.89 -16.24
CA LEU A 45 0.33 18.30 -14.90
C LEU A 45 1.69 17.68 -14.57
N GLU A 46 2.29 16.96 -15.52
CA GLU A 46 3.59 16.29 -15.32
C GLU A 46 4.78 17.25 -15.17
N ARG A 47 4.60 18.53 -15.51
CA ARG A 47 5.63 19.58 -15.45
C ARG A 47 5.38 20.58 -14.32
N LEU A 48 4.41 20.32 -13.45
CA LEU A 48 4.12 21.20 -12.31
C LEU A 48 5.23 21.12 -11.27
N ASP A 49 5.60 22.28 -10.73
CA ASP A 49 6.49 22.38 -9.59
C ASP A 49 5.70 22.17 -8.30
N LEU A 50 5.59 20.91 -7.84
CA LEU A 50 4.75 20.53 -6.69
C LEU A 50 5.06 21.32 -5.40
N PRO A 51 6.33 21.58 -5.03
CA PRO A 51 6.66 22.41 -3.87
C PRO A 51 6.11 23.84 -3.92
N SER A 52 5.89 24.39 -5.12
CA SER A 52 5.35 25.76 -5.28
C SER A 52 3.84 25.85 -5.08
N LEU A 53 3.13 24.71 -5.08
CA LEU A 53 1.68 24.67 -4.95
C LEU A 53 1.23 24.96 -3.51
N SER A 54 0.11 25.66 -3.37
CA SER A 54 -0.59 25.72 -2.09
C SER A 54 -1.15 24.35 -1.70
N ASP A 55 -1.49 24.17 -0.43
CA ASP A 55 -2.05 22.90 0.05
C ASP A 55 -3.36 22.57 -0.68
N ASP A 56 -4.24 23.56 -0.90
CA ASP A 56 -5.50 23.39 -1.64
C ASP A 56 -5.25 22.96 -3.10
N GLN A 57 -4.29 23.62 -3.77
CA GLN A 57 -3.92 23.26 -5.14
C GLN A 57 -3.34 21.86 -5.24
N LEU A 58 -2.54 21.45 -4.25
CA LEU A 58 -1.96 20.12 -4.17
C LEU A 58 -3.04 19.06 -3.91
N ILE A 59 -4.00 19.32 -3.04
CA ILE A 59 -5.16 18.45 -2.80
C ILE A 59 -5.95 18.26 -4.10
N GLU A 60 -6.37 19.35 -4.76
CA GLU A 60 -7.10 19.30 -6.03
C GLU A 60 -6.33 18.51 -7.11
N LEU A 61 -5.02 18.75 -7.19
CA LEU A 61 -4.14 18.06 -8.11
C LEU A 61 -4.12 16.56 -7.83
N ILE A 62 -3.91 16.13 -6.57
CA ILE A 62 -3.86 14.72 -6.20
C ILE A 62 -5.20 14.04 -6.51
N GLU A 63 -6.33 14.67 -6.16
CA GLU A 63 -7.66 14.14 -6.47
C GLU A 63 -7.86 13.95 -7.97
N ARG A 64 -7.45 14.93 -8.78
CA ARG A 64 -7.51 14.83 -10.23
C ARG A 64 -6.63 13.70 -10.77
N ILE A 65 -5.38 13.60 -10.32
CA ILE A 65 -4.43 12.58 -10.78
C ILE A 65 -4.94 11.17 -10.45
N ARG A 66 -5.57 10.99 -9.28
CA ARG A 66 -6.17 9.72 -8.90
C ARG A 66 -7.22 9.25 -9.89
N MET A 67 -7.99 10.17 -10.50
CA MET A 67 -8.97 9.83 -11.54
C MET A 67 -8.32 9.45 -12.89
N CYS A 68 -7.15 10.01 -13.19
CA CYS A 68 -6.47 9.79 -14.47
C CYS A 68 -5.44 8.64 -14.45
N SER A 69 -5.27 7.95 -13.32
CA SER A 69 -4.34 6.79 -13.17
C SER A 69 -2.86 7.08 -13.47
N HIS A 70 -2.43 8.35 -13.38
CA HIS A 70 -1.01 8.74 -13.54
C HIS A 70 -0.21 8.38 -12.27
N SER A 71 0.19 7.11 -12.18
CA SER A 71 0.77 6.54 -10.95
C SER A 71 2.05 7.24 -10.48
N ARG A 72 2.90 7.68 -11.42
CA ARG A 72 4.15 8.40 -11.12
C ARG A 72 3.87 9.77 -10.50
N LEU A 73 3.01 10.55 -11.14
CA LEU A 73 2.66 11.88 -10.66
C LEU A 73 1.88 11.80 -9.35
N LEU A 74 1.03 10.78 -9.19
CA LEU A 74 0.33 10.50 -7.94
C LEU A 74 1.33 10.24 -6.82
N TYR A 75 2.33 9.40 -7.08
CA TYR A 75 3.38 9.11 -6.12
C TYR A 75 4.15 10.37 -5.68
N ALA A 76 4.52 11.22 -6.64
CA ALA A 76 5.20 12.49 -6.36
C ALA A 76 4.32 13.44 -5.54
N GLY A 77 3.05 13.62 -5.93
CA GLY A 77 2.09 14.46 -5.21
C GLY A 77 1.84 13.98 -3.77
N LEU A 78 1.68 12.67 -3.56
CA LEU A 78 1.50 12.11 -2.22
C LEU A 78 2.77 12.24 -1.36
N LYS A 79 3.96 12.12 -1.94
CA LYS A 79 5.23 12.34 -1.22
C LYS A 79 5.40 13.80 -0.81
N GLU A 80 5.05 14.72 -1.70
CA GLU A 80 5.03 16.15 -1.39
C GLU A 80 4.03 16.44 -0.26
N TRP A 81 2.81 15.89 -0.35
CA TRP A 81 1.77 16.08 0.67
C TRP A 81 2.22 15.65 2.07
N VAL A 82 2.82 14.48 2.22
CA VAL A 82 3.34 14.02 3.54
C VAL A 82 4.61 14.74 3.99
N GLY A 83 5.22 15.55 3.12
CA GLY A 83 6.37 16.41 3.43
C GLY A 83 5.97 17.79 3.95
N ARG A 84 4.69 18.17 3.86
CA ARG A 84 4.17 19.44 4.41
C ARG A 84 4.23 19.44 5.94
N GLU A 85 4.24 20.62 6.54
CA GLU A 85 4.39 20.78 8.01
C GLU A 85 3.21 20.16 8.79
N HIS A 86 1.99 20.22 8.25
CA HIS A 86 0.76 19.78 8.92
C HIS A 86 -0.16 18.95 8.00
N PRO A 87 0.29 17.77 7.52
CA PRO A 87 -0.46 17.00 6.54
C PRO A 87 -1.73 16.45 7.18
N GLY A 88 -2.88 16.89 6.66
CA GLY A 88 -4.20 16.42 7.08
C GLY A 88 -4.80 17.07 8.33
N GLU A 89 -4.17 18.11 8.87
CA GLU A 89 -4.73 18.91 9.97
C GLU A 89 -5.75 19.95 9.50
N ALA A 90 -5.76 20.29 8.20
CA ALA A 90 -6.77 21.17 7.64
C ALA A 90 -8.16 20.52 7.74
N ALA A 91 -9.14 21.28 8.23
CA ALA A 91 -10.49 20.79 8.51
C ALA A 91 -11.18 20.18 7.27
N GLU A 92 -10.78 20.61 6.08
CA GLU A 92 -11.35 20.17 4.81
C GLU A 92 -10.51 19.07 4.12
N THR A 93 -9.48 18.53 4.80
CA THR A 93 -8.66 17.47 4.20
C THR A 93 -9.52 16.23 3.90
N PRO A 94 -9.61 15.81 2.64
CA PRO A 94 -10.32 14.59 2.27
C PRO A 94 -9.81 13.37 3.07
N ASN A 95 -10.70 12.46 3.46
CA ASN A 95 -10.31 11.25 4.19
C ASN A 95 -9.19 10.46 3.45
N ALA A 96 -9.22 10.45 2.11
CA ALA A 96 -8.20 9.79 1.29
C ALA A 96 -6.78 10.38 1.45
N LEU A 97 -6.68 11.64 1.89
CA LEU A 97 -5.43 12.37 2.12
C LEU A 97 -5.03 12.42 3.59
N GLN A 98 -5.75 11.72 4.47
CA GLN A 98 -5.33 11.49 5.84
C GLN A 98 -4.02 10.68 5.88
N PRO A 99 -3.07 11.00 6.78
CA PRO A 99 -1.71 10.45 6.74
C PRO A 99 -1.64 8.92 6.60
N ALA A 100 -2.41 8.16 7.40
CA ALA A 100 -2.42 6.70 7.33
C ALA A 100 -2.85 6.17 5.95
N ASN A 101 -3.87 6.80 5.33
CA ASN A 101 -4.35 6.42 4.00
C ASN A 101 -3.32 6.74 2.92
N VAL A 102 -2.65 7.89 3.04
CA VAL A 102 -1.59 8.29 2.12
C VAL A 102 -0.39 7.34 2.20
N PHE A 103 0.04 6.96 3.41
CA PHE A 103 1.12 5.99 3.58
C PHE A 103 0.77 4.61 3.01
N ASN A 104 -0.47 4.14 3.19
CA ASN A 104 -0.92 2.87 2.60
C ASN A 104 -0.93 2.92 1.07
N LEU A 105 -1.32 4.05 0.47
CA LEU A 105 -1.30 4.26 -0.98
C LEU A 105 0.14 4.36 -1.51
N LEU A 106 1.01 5.10 -0.82
CA LEU A 106 2.45 5.19 -1.14
C LEU A 106 3.12 3.82 -1.10
N ALA A 107 2.81 2.98 -0.10
CA ALA A 107 3.31 1.62 -0.03
C ALA A 107 2.87 0.77 -1.23
N SER A 108 1.61 0.88 -1.64
CA SER A 108 1.10 0.16 -2.82
C SER A 108 1.78 0.61 -4.11
N LEU A 109 1.93 1.93 -4.30
CA LEU A 109 2.60 2.49 -5.48
C LEU A 109 4.09 2.12 -5.51
N ALA A 110 4.80 2.23 -4.39
CA ALA A 110 6.21 1.84 -4.28
C ALA A 110 6.41 0.35 -4.61
N ALA A 111 5.52 -0.52 -4.13
CA ALA A 111 5.57 -1.95 -4.44
C ALA A 111 5.36 -2.22 -5.93
N VAL A 112 4.39 -1.54 -6.56
CA VAL A 112 4.13 -1.60 -8.00
C VAL A 112 5.36 -1.16 -8.81
N PHE A 113 6.09 -0.16 -8.34
CA PHE A 113 7.34 0.28 -8.95
C PHE A 113 8.55 -0.61 -8.65
N GLY A 114 8.37 -1.73 -7.95
CA GLY A 114 9.46 -2.64 -7.57
C GLY A 114 10.37 -2.11 -6.46
N ARG A 115 9.94 -1.07 -5.74
CA ARG A 115 10.69 -0.45 -4.63
C ARG A 115 10.25 -1.06 -3.29
N THR A 116 10.52 -2.36 -3.11
CA THR A 116 10.07 -3.14 -1.95
C THR A 116 10.44 -2.49 -0.62
N GLN A 117 11.70 -2.06 -0.46
CA GLN A 117 12.16 -1.50 0.81
C GLN A 117 11.43 -0.19 1.15
N GLU A 118 11.28 0.71 0.17
CA GLU A 118 10.52 1.96 0.32
C GLU A 118 9.05 1.65 0.65
N ALA A 119 8.47 0.62 0.06
CA ALA A 119 7.10 0.19 0.37
C ALA A 119 6.93 -0.29 1.83
N LEU A 120 7.89 -1.03 2.36
CA LEU A 120 7.87 -1.49 3.76
C LEU A 120 8.07 -0.34 4.76
N GLU A 121 8.89 0.65 4.40
CA GLU A 121 9.05 1.88 5.18
C GLU A 121 7.73 2.65 5.24
N TRP A 122 7.01 2.78 4.13
CA TRP A 122 5.70 3.41 4.09
C TRP A 122 4.66 2.67 4.94
N ILE A 123 4.63 1.34 4.91
CA ILE A 123 3.77 0.54 5.80
C ILE A 123 4.04 0.86 7.28
N THR A 124 5.32 0.92 7.65
CA THR A 124 5.73 1.20 9.03
C THR A 124 5.28 2.60 9.48
N ARG A 125 5.42 3.59 8.61
CA ARG A 125 4.91 4.96 8.84
C ARG A 125 3.38 4.99 8.92
N GLY A 126 2.69 4.24 8.05
CA GLY A 126 1.24 4.07 8.06
C GLY A 126 0.71 3.57 9.40
N ARG A 127 1.28 2.48 9.93
CA ARG A 127 0.93 1.93 11.24
C ARG A 127 1.15 2.92 12.38
N SER A 128 2.19 3.74 12.28
CA SER A 128 2.51 4.75 13.31
C SER A 128 1.55 5.94 13.26
N ALA A 129 0.93 6.21 12.11
CA ALA A 129 -0.04 7.27 11.91
C ALA A 129 -1.49 6.82 12.17
N GLU A 130 -1.75 5.53 12.33
CA GLU A 130 -3.05 5.02 12.75
C GLU A 130 -3.28 5.33 14.23
N SER A 131 -4.45 5.90 14.55
CA SER A 131 -4.86 6.08 15.95
C SER A 131 -4.84 4.74 16.68
N ALA A 132 -4.23 4.72 17.87
CA ALA A 132 -4.21 3.57 18.76
C ALA A 132 -5.61 3.24 19.32
N ASP A 133 -6.53 4.21 19.29
CA ASP A 133 -7.89 4.11 19.81
C ASP A 133 -8.91 4.18 18.67
N GLY A 134 -9.85 3.23 18.67
CA GLY A 134 -10.95 3.15 17.70
C GLY A 134 -11.45 1.72 17.49
N ASP A 135 -12.75 1.59 17.18
CA ASP A 135 -13.41 0.29 16.95
C ASP A 135 -12.79 -0.48 15.78
N ASP A 136 -12.21 0.22 14.81
CA ASP A 136 -11.62 -0.38 13.59
C ASP A 136 -10.14 -0.77 13.74
N ARG A 137 -9.55 -0.65 14.94
CA ARG A 137 -8.11 -0.93 15.16
C ARG A 137 -7.71 -2.32 14.69
N PHE A 138 -8.56 -3.32 14.94
CA PHE A 138 -8.31 -4.69 14.53
C PHE A 138 -8.22 -4.80 13.01
N GLU A 139 -9.17 -4.20 12.29
CA GLU A 139 -9.25 -4.24 10.84
C GLU A 139 -8.09 -3.49 10.19
N LYS A 140 -7.79 -2.26 10.64
CA LYS A 140 -6.67 -1.46 10.13
C LYS A 140 -5.33 -2.17 10.31
N SER A 141 -5.09 -2.71 11.50
CA SER A 141 -3.90 -3.49 11.80
C SER A 141 -3.79 -4.74 10.92
N LEU A 142 -4.89 -5.46 10.72
CA LEU A 142 -4.92 -6.63 9.82
C LEU A 142 -4.63 -6.22 8.38
N MET A 143 -5.29 -5.18 7.86
CA MET A 143 -5.09 -4.71 6.49
C MET A 143 -3.63 -4.32 6.24
N SER A 144 -3.01 -3.60 7.17
CA SER A 144 -1.60 -3.24 7.08
C SER A 144 -0.67 -4.47 7.08
N LYS A 145 -0.99 -5.52 7.85
CA LYS A 145 -0.22 -6.78 7.87
C LYS A 145 -0.40 -7.60 6.60
N LEU A 146 -1.62 -7.64 6.05
CA LEU A 146 -1.89 -8.32 4.77
C LEU A 146 -1.21 -7.60 3.60
N GLN A 147 -1.17 -6.27 3.63
CA GLN A 147 -0.43 -5.50 2.63
C GLN A 147 1.08 -5.78 2.72
N GLU A 148 1.65 -5.81 3.92
CA GLU A 148 3.05 -6.21 4.13
C GLU A 148 3.31 -7.63 3.62
N LEU A 149 2.40 -8.57 3.92
CA LEU A 149 2.51 -9.96 3.48
C LEU A 149 2.55 -10.04 1.95
N ARG A 150 1.66 -9.33 1.27
CA ARG A 150 1.64 -9.27 -0.21
C ARG A 150 2.95 -8.75 -0.79
N ILE A 151 3.53 -7.70 -0.19
CA ILE A 151 4.78 -7.09 -0.65
C ILE A 151 5.97 -8.03 -0.44
N ARG A 152 6.09 -8.61 0.75
CA ARG A 152 7.15 -9.57 1.08
C ARG A 152 7.00 -10.87 0.29
N ALA A 153 5.78 -11.35 0.04
CA ALA A 153 5.57 -12.58 -0.74
C ALA A 153 5.99 -12.44 -2.21
N ALA A 154 5.91 -11.23 -2.76
CA ALA A 154 6.30 -10.97 -4.14
C ALA A 154 7.82 -10.79 -4.35
N SER A 155 8.59 -10.49 -3.29
CA SER A 155 9.98 -10.03 -3.45
C SER A 155 10.97 -10.48 -2.36
N GLY A 156 10.48 -11.00 -1.23
CA GLY A 156 11.28 -11.43 -0.10
C GLY A 156 11.58 -12.91 -0.10
N THR A 157 12.35 -13.33 0.90
CA THR A 157 12.68 -14.74 1.14
C THR A 157 11.69 -15.40 2.11
N PRO A 158 11.59 -16.74 2.10
CA PRO A 158 10.82 -17.49 3.09
C PRO A 158 11.08 -17.10 4.55
N ASP A 159 12.33 -16.81 4.90
CA ASP A 159 12.71 -16.47 6.28
C ASP A 159 12.17 -15.11 6.73
N GLU A 160 12.04 -14.15 5.82
CA GLU A 160 11.50 -12.81 6.09
C GLU A 160 9.97 -12.82 6.26
N LEU A 161 9.30 -13.83 5.73
CA LEU A 161 7.85 -14.01 5.81
C LEU A 161 7.41 -14.74 7.08
N ARG A 162 8.27 -15.63 7.59
CA ARG A 162 7.96 -16.55 8.68
C ARG A 162 7.38 -15.85 9.93
N PRO A 163 7.96 -14.73 10.45
CA PRO A 163 7.43 -14.06 11.63
C PRO A 163 6.05 -13.45 11.38
N LEU A 164 5.82 -12.88 10.19
CA LEU A 164 4.55 -12.24 9.83
C LEU A 164 3.42 -13.26 9.65
N LEU A 165 3.74 -14.40 9.03
CA LEU A 165 2.81 -15.52 8.88
C LEU A 165 2.37 -16.09 10.24
N LEU A 166 3.32 -16.25 11.17
CA LEU A 166 3.03 -16.74 12.51
C LEU A 166 2.13 -15.75 13.28
N ASP A 167 2.48 -14.46 13.26
CA ASP A 167 1.70 -13.42 13.92
C ASP A 167 0.27 -13.30 13.36
N LEU A 168 0.09 -13.39 12.04
CA LEU A 168 -1.25 -13.44 11.42
C LEU A 168 -2.04 -14.67 11.86
N TRP A 169 -1.40 -15.83 11.93
CA TRP A 169 -2.03 -17.08 12.36
C TRP A 169 -2.50 -17.05 13.81
N GLU A 170 -1.63 -16.60 14.72
CA GLU A 170 -1.87 -16.60 16.17
C GLU A 170 -2.86 -15.51 16.58
N ASN A 171 -2.66 -14.28 16.07
CA ASN A 171 -3.40 -13.11 16.57
C ASN A 171 -4.71 -12.85 15.81
N TYR A 172 -4.85 -13.33 14.57
CA TYR A 172 -6.03 -13.06 13.72
C TYR A 172 -6.73 -14.34 13.26
N GLY A 173 -5.99 -15.44 13.06
CA GLY A 173 -6.54 -16.69 12.52
C GLY A 173 -7.65 -17.32 13.37
N ALA A 174 -7.66 -17.10 14.69
CA ALA A 174 -8.74 -17.59 15.56
C ALA A 174 -10.08 -16.88 15.29
N LYS A 175 -10.03 -15.58 14.95
CA LYS A 175 -11.22 -14.76 14.65
C LYS A 175 -11.64 -14.88 13.18
N LEU A 176 -10.70 -15.25 12.30
CA LEU A 176 -10.89 -15.31 10.86
C LEU A 176 -10.46 -16.68 10.32
N PRO A 177 -11.32 -17.72 10.38
CA PRO A 177 -10.96 -19.06 9.90
C PRO A 177 -10.52 -19.09 8.43
N ASN A 178 -11.14 -18.27 7.58
CA ASN A 178 -10.75 -18.15 6.16
C ASN A 178 -9.31 -17.64 5.99
N LEU A 179 -8.81 -16.79 6.90
CA LEU A 179 -7.42 -16.35 6.88
C LEU A 179 -6.48 -17.54 7.06
N ARG A 180 -6.80 -18.52 7.92
CA ARG A 180 -5.96 -19.71 8.12
C ARG A 180 -5.84 -20.55 6.85
N GLU A 181 -6.94 -20.73 6.13
CA GLU A 181 -6.90 -21.47 4.86
C GLU A 181 -6.03 -20.73 3.82
N GLN A 182 -6.18 -19.41 3.70
CA GLN A 182 -5.35 -18.60 2.80
C GLN A 182 -3.87 -18.64 3.17
N LEU A 183 -3.55 -18.59 4.47
CA LEU A 183 -2.16 -18.69 4.94
C LEU A 183 -1.54 -20.06 4.60
N ARG A 184 -2.30 -21.16 4.75
CA ARG A 184 -1.84 -22.51 4.36
C ARG A 184 -1.63 -22.63 2.86
N GLU A 185 -2.55 -22.10 2.07
CA GLU A 185 -2.42 -22.09 0.62
C GLU A 185 -1.17 -21.31 0.21
N LEU A 186 -0.96 -20.13 0.80
CA LEU A 186 0.22 -19.30 0.54
C LEU A 186 1.53 -20.02 0.91
N THR A 187 1.62 -20.66 2.08
CA THR A 187 2.83 -21.44 2.44
C THR A 187 3.06 -22.60 1.49
N THR A 188 2.01 -23.24 1.01
CA THR A 188 2.10 -24.32 0.01
C THR A 188 2.62 -23.79 -1.34
N GLN A 189 2.08 -22.67 -1.82
CA GLN A 189 2.50 -22.03 -3.07
C GLN A 189 3.97 -21.57 -3.01
N LEU A 190 4.39 -21.04 -1.87
CA LEU A 190 5.77 -20.60 -1.63
C LEU A 190 6.72 -21.77 -1.30
N GLN A 191 6.22 -23.01 -1.25
CA GLN A 191 6.98 -24.22 -0.87
C GLN A 191 7.69 -24.06 0.49
N MET A 192 6.98 -23.46 1.45
CA MET A 192 7.48 -23.19 2.80
C MET A 192 6.81 -24.12 3.81
N ASP A 193 7.60 -24.59 4.78
CA ASP A 193 7.04 -25.29 5.94
C ASP A 193 6.22 -24.31 6.80
N PRO A 194 4.96 -24.62 7.13
CA PRO A 194 4.09 -23.75 7.90
C PRO A 194 4.68 -23.39 9.28
N PRO A 195 4.86 -22.11 9.62
CA PRO A 195 5.53 -21.72 10.86
C PRO A 195 4.78 -22.11 12.14
N TRP A 196 3.46 -22.18 12.07
CA TRP A 196 2.60 -22.56 13.19
C TRP A 196 2.64 -24.07 13.51
N GLU A 197 3.18 -24.91 12.62
CA GLU A 197 3.36 -26.34 12.90
C GLU A 197 4.63 -26.59 13.73
N SER A 198 5.69 -25.80 13.48
CA SER A 198 6.92 -25.82 14.29
C SER A 198 6.76 -25.20 15.68
N ALA A 199 5.75 -24.34 15.90
CA ALA A 199 5.51 -23.68 17.19
C ALA A 199 5.01 -24.65 18.29
N ILE A 200 4.63 -25.89 17.95
CA ILE A 200 4.11 -26.88 18.90
C ILE A 200 5.21 -27.65 19.64
N VAL A 201 6.50 -27.42 19.36
CA VAL A 201 7.61 -28.17 19.99
C VAL A 201 8.43 -27.32 20.98
N THR A 202 7.78 -26.62 21.90
CA THR A 202 8.41 -26.21 23.19
C THR A 202 7.36 -25.91 24.27
N ALA A 203 6.48 -26.87 24.54
CA ALA A 203 5.85 -27.00 25.85
C ALA A 203 5.76 -28.49 26.15
N GLY A 204 6.45 -28.93 27.20
CA GLY A 204 6.59 -30.34 27.51
C GLY A 204 5.28 -31.07 27.78
N ALA A 205 5.37 -32.39 27.67
CA ALA A 205 4.42 -33.40 28.14
C ALA A 205 3.19 -33.66 27.25
N GLY A 206 3.28 -34.76 26.49
CA GLY A 206 2.33 -35.88 26.58
C GLY A 206 0.90 -35.69 26.06
N TRP A 207 0.48 -36.67 25.25
CA TRP A 207 -0.88 -37.06 24.83
C TRP A 207 -1.27 -36.76 23.36
N THR A 208 -1.34 -37.85 22.59
CA THR A 208 -2.28 -38.13 21.47
C THR A 208 -3.22 -39.22 22.02
N PRO A 209 -4.51 -39.42 21.61
CA PRO A 209 -5.13 -39.12 20.31
C PRO A 209 -6.62 -38.67 20.33
N GLY A 210 -7.22 -38.39 19.16
CA GLY A 210 -8.69 -38.43 18.99
C GLY A 210 -9.26 -37.62 17.81
N GLN A 211 -9.77 -38.32 16.80
CA GLN A 211 -10.63 -37.83 15.71
C GLN A 211 -11.95 -37.22 16.21
N ALA A 212 -12.47 -36.19 15.51
CA ALA A 212 -13.89 -35.86 15.31
C ALA A 212 -13.99 -34.45 14.69
N THR A 213 -14.83 -34.09 13.73
CA THR A 213 -15.73 -34.74 12.77
C THR A 213 -16.06 -33.62 11.78
N GLU A 214 -16.19 -33.92 10.49
CA GLU A 214 -16.73 -32.99 9.50
C GLU A 214 -18.12 -32.48 9.92
N SER A 215 -18.34 -31.17 9.79
CA SER A 215 -19.68 -30.62 9.61
C SER A 215 -19.59 -29.42 8.69
N ALA A 216 -20.04 -29.65 7.45
CA ALA A 216 -20.22 -28.65 6.42
C ALA A 216 -21.47 -27.81 6.76
N GLU A 217 -21.30 -26.50 6.89
CA GLU A 217 -22.38 -25.54 6.69
C GLU A 217 -21.93 -24.49 5.68
N SER A 218 -22.78 -24.28 4.69
CA SER A 218 -22.54 -23.53 3.46
C SER A 218 -22.06 -22.08 3.70
N PRO A 219 -21.17 -21.54 2.84
CA PRO A 219 -20.63 -20.21 3.02
C PRO A 219 -21.67 -19.14 2.70
N LYS A 220 -22.00 -18.30 3.71
CA LYS A 220 -22.51 -16.94 3.46
C LYS A 220 -21.37 -16.16 2.80
N LYS A 221 -21.58 -15.75 1.55
CA LYS A 221 -20.69 -14.86 0.80
C LYS A 221 -20.50 -13.56 1.60
N LEU A 222 -19.38 -13.46 2.32
CA LEU A 222 -18.88 -12.21 2.85
C LEU A 222 -18.00 -11.60 1.77
N TRP A 223 -18.40 -10.41 1.33
CA TRP A 223 -17.88 -9.68 0.19
C TRP A 223 -16.38 -9.38 0.32
N ILE A 224 -15.64 -9.52 -0.79
CA ILE A 224 -14.24 -9.12 -0.94
C ILE A 224 -14.23 -7.76 -1.65
N PRO A 225 -13.64 -6.70 -1.07
CA PRO A 225 -13.48 -5.43 -1.78
C PRO A 225 -12.61 -5.62 -3.04
N GLY A 226 -13.15 -5.27 -4.22
CA GLY A 226 -12.50 -5.45 -5.53
C GLY A 226 -13.16 -6.48 -6.46
N GLN A 227 -14.25 -7.11 -6.03
CA GLN A 227 -15.25 -7.67 -6.94
C GLN A 227 -16.37 -6.65 -7.14
N ASP A 228 -16.07 -5.62 -7.94
CA ASP A 228 -16.96 -4.90 -8.87
C ASP A 228 -16.09 -3.99 -9.75
#